data_AF-C7ENZ6-F1
#
_entry.id   AF-C7ENZ6-F1
#
_cell.length_a   1.000
_cell.length_b   1.000
_cell.length_c   1.000
_cell.angle_alpha   90.00
_cell.angle_beta   90.00
_cell.angle_gamma   90.00
#
_symmetry.space_group_name_H-M   'P 1'
#
loop_
_entity.id
_entity.type
_entity.pdbx_description
1 polymer ?
#
loop_
_entity_poly.entity_id
_entity_poly.type
_entity_poly.pdbx_seq_one_letter_code
_entity_poly.pdbx_strand_id
1 'polypeptide(L)'
;HALTAGLKAFTSWTANAGIEECRMACGGHGYSRCSGIPDIYVTFTPSCTYEGENTVMMLQTARFLVKSYTQVSSGQRVTGMVSYLNDLSRQRIQPQHVAARTVTVRINDPVSLVEAYKARAARLVEAAAKNLQAELNHRRSKEDAWNR
;
A
#
# COMPACT_ATOMS: atom_id res chain seq x y z
N HIS A 1 9.20 -5.42 -11.42
CA HIS A 1 9.89 -5.77 -10.16
C HIS A 1 9.22 -5.17 -8.94
N ALA A 2 9.25 -3.84 -8.70
CA ALA A 2 8.67 -3.25 -7.48
C ALA A 2 7.17 -3.59 -7.27
N LEU A 3 6.33 -3.46 -8.31
CA LEU A 3 4.92 -3.82 -8.22
C LEU A 3 4.71 -5.31 -7.90
N THR A 4 5.49 -6.19 -8.53
CA THR A 4 5.42 -7.64 -8.29
C THR A 4 5.77 -7.99 -6.84
N ALA A 5 6.82 -7.36 -6.29
CA ALA A 5 7.22 -7.54 -4.88
C ALA A 5 6.10 -7.11 -3.92
N GLY A 6 5.53 -5.92 -4.12
CA GLY A 6 4.44 -5.41 -3.29
C GLY A 6 3.17 -6.24 -3.41
N LEU A 7 2.81 -6.69 -4.63
CA LEU A 7 1.64 -7.56 -4.84
C LEU A 7 1.84 -8.91 -4.17
N LYS A 8 2.99 -9.56 -4.33
CA LYS A 8 3.31 -10.83 -3.65
C LYS A 8 3.13 -10.70 -2.14
N ALA A 9 3.70 -9.66 -1.54
CA ALA A 9 3.60 -9.44 -0.10
C ALA A 9 2.17 -9.15 0.36
N PHE A 10 1.44 -8.31 -0.38
CA PHE A 10 0.06 -7.98 -0.07
C PHE A 10 -0.85 -9.20 -0.16
N THR A 11 -0.83 -9.91 -1.29
CA THR A 11 -1.74 -11.04 -1.54
C THR A 11 -1.45 -12.21 -0.61
N SER A 12 -0.19 -12.49 -0.30
CA SER A 12 0.16 -13.55 0.66
C SER A 12 -0.31 -13.22 2.08
N TRP A 13 -0.12 -11.98 2.58
CA TRP A 13 -0.67 -11.59 3.88
C TRP A 13 -2.20 -11.66 3.92
N THR A 14 -2.88 -11.12 2.90
CA THR A 14 -4.34 -11.14 2.84
C THR A 14 -4.90 -12.56 2.76
N ALA A 15 -4.31 -13.42 1.92
CA ALA A 15 -4.73 -14.81 1.82
C ALA A 15 -4.45 -15.59 3.12
N ASN A 16 -3.29 -15.38 3.75
CA ASN A 16 -2.96 -16.03 5.02
C ASN A 16 -3.96 -15.68 6.12
N ALA A 17 -4.31 -14.39 6.24
CA ALA A 17 -5.35 -13.94 7.17
C ALA A 17 -6.73 -14.51 6.81
N GLY A 18 -7.10 -14.48 5.53
CA GLY A 18 -8.38 -15.00 5.06
C GLY A 18 -8.56 -16.51 5.30
N ILE A 19 -7.50 -17.32 5.17
CA ILE A 19 -7.55 -18.76 5.48
C ILE A 19 -7.90 -18.97 6.96
N GLU A 20 -7.27 -18.21 7.86
CA GLU A 20 -7.52 -18.33 9.30
C GLU A 20 -8.90 -17.78 9.68
N GLU A 21 -9.37 -16.71 9.05
CA GLU A 21 -10.75 -16.23 9.20
C GLU A 21 -11.77 -17.29 8.76
N CYS A 22 -11.55 -17.95 7.62
CA CYS A 22 -12.38 -19.07 7.18
C CYS A 22 -12.37 -20.22 8.20
N ARG A 23 -11.21 -20.55 8.78
CA ARG A 23 -11.09 -21.57 9.83
C ARG A 23 -11.96 -21.22 11.04
N MET A 24 -11.89 -19.98 11.51
CA MET A 24 -12.65 -19.50 12.67
C MET A 24 -14.15 -19.40 12.36
N ALA A 25 -14.54 -19.02 11.15
CA ALA A 25 -15.93 -18.95 10.72
C ALA A 25 -16.64 -20.31 10.75
N CYS A 26 -15.89 -21.43 10.60
CA CYS A 26 -16.41 -22.78 10.75
C CYS A 26 -16.55 -23.26 12.22
N GLY A 27 -16.20 -22.41 13.20
CA GLY A 27 -16.25 -22.75 14.63
C GLY A 27 -15.39 -23.97 14.97
N GLY A 28 -15.87 -24.83 15.88
CA GLY A 28 -15.15 -26.03 16.31
C GLY A 28 -14.83 -27.00 15.16
N HIS A 29 -15.68 -27.06 14.12
CA HIS A 29 -15.44 -27.93 12.96
C HIS A 29 -14.24 -27.47 12.13
N GLY A 30 -13.95 -26.16 12.10
CA GLY A 30 -12.77 -25.62 11.43
C GLY A 30 -11.44 -25.98 12.11
N TYR A 31 -11.46 -26.35 13.39
CA TYR A 31 -10.27 -26.87 14.08
C TYR A 31 -9.95 -28.31 13.68
N SER A 32 -10.97 -29.10 13.31
CA SER A 32 -10.77 -30.48 12.85
C SER A 32 -9.97 -30.50 11.55
N ARG A 33 -9.01 -31.42 11.44
CA ARG A 33 -8.31 -31.67 10.18
C ARG A 33 -9.24 -32.13 9.06
N CYS A 34 -10.41 -32.68 9.40
CA CYS A 34 -11.43 -33.02 8.39
C CYS A 34 -11.96 -31.79 7.63
N SER A 35 -11.81 -30.58 8.16
CA SER A 35 -12.13 -29.35 7.42
C SER A 35 -11.11 -29.02 6.31
N GLY A 36 -9.91 -29.59 6.37
CA GLY A 36 -8.79 -29.29 5.46
C GLY A 36 -8.14 -27.92 5.65
N ILE A 37 -8.78 -26.99 6.36
CA ILE A 37 -8.31 -25.59 6.50
C ILE A 37 -6.98 -25.49 7.27
N PRO A 38 -6.77 -26.22 8.39
CA PRO A 38 -5.48 -26.17 9.10
C PRO A 38 -4.28 -26.57 8.22
N ASP A 39 -4.44 -27.61 7.40
CA ASP A 39 -3.38 -28.10 6.51
C ASP A 39 -3.11 -27.09 5.38
N ILE A 40 -4.16 -26.46 4.84
CA ILE A 40 -4.02 -25.35 3.87
C ILE A 40 -3.24 -24.19 4.49
N TYR A 41 -3.59 -23.77 5.72
CA TYR A 41 -2.91 -22.66 6.42
C TYR A 41 -1.42 -22.93 6.60
N VAL A 42 -1.06 -24.11 7.14
CA VAL A 42 0.33 -24.50 7.38
C VAL A 42 1.13 -24.61 6.08
N THR A 43 0.48 -25.04 4.99
CA THR A 43 1.13 -25.14 3.67
C THR A 43 1.31 -23.77 3.02
N PHE A 44 0.36 -22.84 3.23
CA PHE A 44 0.36 -21.53 2.59
C PHE A 44 1.20 -20.50 3.34
N THR A 45 1.22 -20.52 4.67
CA THR A 45 1.91 -19.50 5.50
C THR A 45 3.38 -19.26 5.16
N PRO A 46 4.18 -20.25 4.69
CA PRO A 46 5.56 -20.00 4.31
C PRO A 46 5.70 -19.11 3.06
N SER A 47 4.64 -18.93 2.26
CA SER A 47 4.61 -18.01 1.12
C SER A 47 4.86 -16.55 1.54
N CYS A 48 4.60 -16.20 2.80
CA CYS A 48 4.92 -14.88 3.35
C CYS A 48 6.43 -14.66 3.58
N THR A 49 7.23 -15.74 3.55
CA THR A 49 8.67 -15.73 3.86
C THR A 49 9.52 -16.12 2.66
N TYR A 50 9.14 -17.18 1.95
CA TYR A 50 9.87 -17.63 0.76
C TYR A 50 9.66 -16.64 -0.40
N GLU A 51 10.58 -16.64 -1.37
CA GLU A 51 10.62 -15.68 -2.49
C GLU A 51 10.75 -14.20 -2.08
N GLY A 52 11.25 -13.95 -0.86
CA GLY A 52 11.43 -12.63 -0.28
C GLY A 52 10.44 -12.39 0.85
N GLU A 53 10.97 -12.10 2.04
CA GLU A 53 10.15 -11.79 3.21
C GLU A 53 9.28 -10.56 2.92
N ASN A 54 8.00 -10.65 3.29
CA ASN A 54 6.98 -9.70 2.85
C ASN A 54 7.29 -8.24 3.25
N THR A 55 7.85 -8.00 4.42
CA THR A 55 8.26 -6.65 4.86
C THR A 55 9.37 -6.11 3.97
N VAL A 56 10.39 -6.91 3.67
CA VAL A 56 11.47 -6.54 2.74
C VAL A 56 10.91 -6.22 1.35
N MET A 57 9.98 -7.03 0.85
CA MET A 57 9.32 -6.79 -0.45
C MET A 57 8.47 -5.50 -0.46
N MET A 58 7.78 -5.20 0.64
CA MET A 58 7.08 -3.93 0.81
C MET A 58 8.05 -2.74 0.84
N LEU A 59 9.19 -2.86 1.51
CA LEU A 59 10.22 -1.81 1.52
C LEU A 59 10.83 -1.59 0.14
N GLN A 60 11.04 -2.64 -0.66
CA GLN A 60 11.47 -2.48 -2.06
C GLN A 60 10.43 -1.69 -2.88
N THR A 61 9.15 -1.95 -2.66
CA THR A 61 8.04 -1.23 -3.29
C THR A 61 8.00 0.22 -2.81
N ALA A 62 8.16 0.47 -1.51
CA ALA A 62 8.19 1.80 -0.93
C ALA A 62 9.35 2.64 -1.50
N ARG A 63 10.55 2.07 -1.66
CA ARG A 63 11.70 2.77 -2.28
C ARG A 63 11.39 3.24 -3.69
N PHE A 64 10.71 2.40 -4.47
CA PHE A 64 10.25 2.76 -5.81
C PHE A 64 9.22 3.89 -5.77
N LEU A 65 8.22 3.82 -4.89
CA LEU A 65 7.18 4.84 -4.76
C LEU A 65 7.74 6.21 -4.31
N VAL A 66 8.61 6.23 -3.30
CA VAL A 66 9.27 7.47 -2.85
C VAL A 66 10.12 8.07 -3.97
N LYS A 67 10.87 7.25 -4.71
CA LYS A 67 11.62 7.72 -5.88
C LYS A 67 10.69 8.34 -6.93
N SER A 68 9.57 7.69 -7.26
CA SER A 68 8.58 8.26 -8.19
C SER A 68 7.99 9.57 -7.68
N TYR A 69 7.69 9.68 -6.39
CA TYR A 69 7.22 10.92 -5.78
C TYR A 69 8.26 12.04 -5.87
N THR A 70 9.55 11.75 -5.64
CA THR A 70 10.62 12.74 -5.79
C THR A 70 10.78 13.23 -7.22
N GLN A 71 10.58 12.35 -8.22
CA GLN A 71 10.59 12.73 -9.64
C GLN A 71 9.42 13.66 -9.98
N VAL A 72 8.22 13.35 -9.49
CA VAL A 72 7.06 14.24 -9.66
C VAL A 72 7.29 15.59 -8.98
N SER A 73 7.86 15.58 -7.78
CA SER A 73 8.16 16.81 -7.03
C SER A 73 9.22 17.69 -7.71
N SER A 74 10.12 17.11 -8.52
CA SER A 74 11.09 17.84 -9.33
C SER A 74 10.54 18.27 -10.70
N GLY A 75 9.24 18.07 -10.97
CA GLY A 75 8.57 18.47 -12.20
C GLY A 75 8.61 17.42 -13.31
N GLN A 76 9.16 16.22 -13.07
CA GLN A 76 9.10 15.13 -14.03
C GLN A 76 7.71 14.45 -14.00
N ARG A 77 7.30 13.86 -15.13
CA ARG A 77 6.07 13.06 -15.18
C ARG A 77 6.40 11.58 -15.05
N VAL A 78 5.68 10.88 -14.18
CA VAL A 78 5.76 9.42 -14.05
C VAL A 78 4.63 8.75 -14.82
N THR A 79 4.87 7.56 -15.36
CA THR A 79 3.91 6.82 -16.21
C THR A 79 3.52 5.48 -15.57
N GLY A 80 2.54 4.80 -16.18
CA GLY A 80 2.07 3.49 -15.73
C GLY A 80 1.23 3.55 -14.44
N MET A 81 1.38 2.54 -13.59
CA MET A 81 0.55 2.36 -12.37
C MET A 81 0.75 3.46 -11.32
N VAL A 82 1.83 4.23 -11.40
CA VAL A 82 2.12 5.36 -10.48
C VAL A 82 1.74 6.73 -11.07
N SER A 83 1.10 6.77 -12.25
CA SER A 83 0.70 8.01 -12.92
C SER A 83 -0.23 8.89 -12.09
N TYR A 84 -0.99 8.30 -11.15
CA TYR A 84 -1.82 9.03 -10.19
C TYR A 84 -1.03 10.01 -9.31
N LEU A 85 0.29 9.81 -9.15
CA LEU A 85 1.14 10.73 -8.39
C LEU A 85 1.28 12.09 -9.09
N ASN A 86 1.15 12.15 -10.42
CA ASN A 86 1.23 13.43 -11.14
C ASN A 86 0.11 14.40 -10.72
N ASP A 87 -1.05 13.86 -10.32
CA ASP A 87 -2.21 14.66 -9.91
C ASP A 87 -2.09 15.23 -8.48
N LEU A 88 -1.09 14.79 -7.69
CA LEU A 88 -0.80 15.39 -6.38
C LEU A 88 -0.47 16.88 -6.48
N SER A 89 0.23 17.28 -7.55
CA SER A 89 0.55 18.68 -7.82
C SER A 89 -0.70 19.53 -8.03
N ARG A 90 -1.76 18.94 -8.59
CA ARG A 90 -3.08 19.58 -8.80
C ARG A 90 -3.94 19.61 -7.54
N GLN A 91 -3.64 18.76 -6.57
CA GLN A 91 -4.28 18.73 -5.25
C GLN A 91 -3.61 19.65 -4.23
N ARG A 92 -2.59 20.46 -4.59
CA ARG A 92 -2.18 21.61 -3.76
C ARG A 92 -3.34 22.60 -3.70
N ILE A 93 -4.14 22.39 -2.67
CA ILE A 93 -5.31 23.14 -2.24
C ILE A 93 -4.97 24.64 -2.27
N GLN A 94 -5.54 25.36 -3.24
CA GLN A 94 -5.98 26.72 -2.94
C GLN A 94 -6.99 26.58 -1.79
N PRO A 95 -6.89 27.36 -0.70
CA PRO A 95 -7.85 27.30 0.40
C PRO A 95 -9.26 27.52 -0.15
N GLN A 96 -9.99 26.42 -0.33
CA GLN A 96 -11.31 26.47 -0.93
C GLN A 96 -12.29 26.76 0.19
N HIS A 97 -12.99 27.88 0.06
CA HIS A 97 -14.05 28.31 0.96
C HIS A 97 -15.03 27.15 1.22
N VAL A 98 -15.50 27.05 2.47
CA VAL A 98 -16.24 25.93 3.12
C VAL A 98 -17.58 25.54 2.48
N ALA A 99 -17.83 25.90 1.23
CA ALA A 99 -19.08 25.68 0.51
C ALA A 99 -18.92 25.01 -0.87
N ALA A 100 -17.70 24.69 -1.33
CA ALA A 100 -17.50 24.17 -2.68
C ALA A 100 -17.19 22.66 -2.68
N ARG A 101 -18.24 21.89 -2.98
CA ARG A 101 -18.22 20.54 -3.58
C ARG A 101 -17.21 19.57 -2.97
N THR A 102 -17.64 18.89 -1.90
CA THR A 102 -17.07 17.59 -1.53
C THR A 102 -16.88 16.79 -2.81
N VAL A 103 -15.69 16.23 -3.06
CA VAL A 103 -15.55 15.18 -4.07
C VAL A 103 -16.49 14.09 -3.59
N THR A 104 -17.73 14.10 -4.09
CA THR A 104 -18.73 13.11 -3.73
C THR A 104 -18.28 11.84 -4.42
N VAL A 105 -17.40 11.08 -3.74
CA VAL A 105 -17.11 9.72 -4.13
C VAL A 105 -18.45 9.01 -4.05
N ARG A 106 -19.06 8.73 -5.21
CA ARG A 106 -20.28 7.94 -5.27
C ARG A 106 -19.87 6.50 -4.95
N ILE A 107 -20.17 6.04 -3.74
CA ILE A 107 -19.72 4.73 -3.23
C ILE A 107 -20.22 3.58 -4.12
N ASN A 108 -21.37 3.76 -4.77
CA ASN A 108 -21.96 2.76 -5.66
C ASN A 108 -21.41 2.79 -7.10
N ASP A 109 -20.48 3.70 -7.41
CA ASP A 109 -19.89 3.85 -8.74
C ASP A 109 -18.44 3.34 -8.75
N PRO A 110 -18.12 2.25 -9.47
CA PRO A 110 -16.76 1.68 -9.49
C PRO A 110 -15.68 2.67 -9.91
N VAL A 111 -15.98 3.60 -10.82
CA VAL A 111 -15.01 4.62 -11.26
C VAL A 111 -14.68 5.56 -10.10
N SER A 112 -15.69 5.99 -9.35
CA SER A 112 -15.50 6.80 -8.14
C SER A 112 -14.67 6.07 -7.08
N LEU A 113 -14.86 4.76 -6.91
CA LEU A 113 -14.05 3.95 -5.99
C LEU A 113 -12.58 3.86 -6.43
N VAL A 114 -12.31 3.70 -7.73
CA VAL A 114 -10.94 3.71 -8.27
C VAL A 114 -10.24 5.04 -7.98
N GLU A 115 -10.93 6.17 -8.20
CA GLU A 115 -10.38 7.49 -7.90
C GLU A 115 -10.14 7.69 -6.39
N ALA A 116 -11.01 7.16 -5.53
CA ALA A 116 -10.80 7.17 -4.09
C ALA A 116 -9.55 6.38 -3.67
N TYR A 117 -9.32 5.18 -4.24
CA TYR A 117 -8.13 4.38 -3.97
C TYR A 117 -6.85 5.05 -4.50
N LYS A 118 -6.89 5.67 -5.69
CA LYS A 118 -5.78 6.47 -6.21
C LYS A 118 -5.43 7.63 -5.28
N ALA A 119 -6.44 8.39 -4.84
CA ALA A 119 -6.23 9.52 -3.92
C ALA A 119 -5.65 9.05 -2.56
N ARG A 120 -6.15 7.93 -2.02
CA ARG A 120 -5.60 7.32 -0.80
C ARG A 120 -4.13 6.93 -0.98
N ALA A 121 -3.81 6.22 -2.06
CA ALA A 121 -2.44 5.81 -2.36
C ALA A 121 -1.51 7.01 -2.51
N ALA A 122 -1.95 8.07 -3.20
CA ALA A 122 -1.20 9.30 -3.38
C ALA A 122 -0.87 9.98 -2.04
N ARG A 123 -1.88 10.13 -1.16
CA ARG A 123 -1.70 10.75 0.16
C ARG A 123 -0.75 9.96 1.06
N LEU A 124 -0.85 8.63 1.06
CA LEU A 124 0.04 7.78 1.87
C LEU A 124 1.49 7.87 1.39
N VAL A 125 1.71 7.88 0.06
CA VAL A 125 3.05 8.07 -0.51
C VAL A 125 3.60 9.47 -0.20
N GLU A 126 2.78 10.51 -0.34
CA GLU A 126 3.16 11.88 0.01
C GLU A 126 3.54 12.01 1.49
N ALA A 127 2.72 11.45 2.39
CA ALA A 127 2.99 11.48 3.82
C ALA A 127 4.31 10.74 4.16
N ALA A 128 4.52 9.54 3.62
CA ALA A 128 5.75 8.78 3.83
C ALA A 128 6.99 9.54 3.30
N ALA A 129 6.90 10.14 2.11
CA ALA A 129 7.99 10.91 1.53
C ALA A 129 8.31 12.18 2.33
N LYS A 130 7.28 12.89 2.84
CA LYS A 130 7.46 14.06 3.71
C LYS A 130 8.09 13.68 5.05
N ASN A 131 7.65 12.59 5.67
CA ASN A 131 8.24 12.08 6.91
C ASN A 131 9.71 11.73 6.70
N LEU A 132 10.04 11.00 5.64
CA LEU A 132 11.43 10.69 5.29
C LEU A 132 12.26 11.96 5.07
N GLN A 133 11.72 12.97 4.40
CA GLN A 133 12.42 14.24 4.19
C GLN A 133 12.65 15.00 5.50
N ALA A 134 11.68 14.99 6.42
CA ALA A 134 11.83 15.60 7.73
C ALA A 134 12.96 14.92 8.53
N GLU A 135 13.01 13.60 8.48
CA GLU A 135 14.07 12.80 9.12
C GLU A 135 15.46 13.06 8.53
N LEU A 136 15.55 13.22 7.21
CA LEU A 136 16.80 13.62 6.54
C LEU A 136 17.23 15.04 6.93
N ASN A 137 16.30 15.97 7.11
CA ASN A 137 16.59 17.34 7.53
C ASN A 137 17.14 17.41 8.96
N HIS A 138 16.81 16.43 9.80
CA HIS A 138 17.34 16.30 11.17
C HIS A 138 18.79 15.75 11.21
N ARG A 139 19.51 15.81 10.07
CA ARG A 139 20.90 15.34 9.88
C ARG A 139 21.14 13.87 10.24
N ARG A 140 20.11 13.03 10.09
CA ARG A 140 20.26 11.58 10.21
C ARG A 140 20.86 10.98 8.95
N SER A 141 21.55 9.85 9.07
CA SER A 141 21.98 9.10 7.89
C SER A 141 20.77 8.68 7.07
N LYS A 142 20.96 8.42 5.78
CA LYS A 142 19.85 8.03 4.90
C LYS A 142 19.24 6.69 5.33
N GLU A 143 20.08 5.80 5.83
CA GLU A 143 19.74 4.49 6.35
C GLU A 143 18.92 4.63 7.65
N ASP A 144 19.34 5.50 8.56
CA ASP A 144 18.61 5.74 9.81
C ASP A 144 17.26 6.41 9.55
N ALA A 145 17.22 7.38 8.64
CA ALA A 145 15.97 8.05 8.26
C ALA A 145 14.99 7.08 7.58
N TRP A 146 15.48 6.09 6.84
CA TRP A 146 14.64 5.05 6.22
C TRP A 146 14.03 4.07 7.23
N ASN A 147 14.71 3.85 8.36
CA ASN A 147 14.27 2.93 9.41
C ASN A 147 13.30 3.57 10.42
N ARG A 148 13.07 4.88 10.36
CA ARG A 148 12.23 5.66 11.29
C ARG A 148 10.86 5.94 10.68
#